data_AF-A0A2V9SH54-F1
#
_entry.id   AF-A0A2V9SH54-F1
#
_cell.length_a   1.000
_cell.length_b   1.000
_cell.length_c   1.000
_cell.angle_alpha   90.00
_cell.angle_beta   90.00
_cell.angle_gamma   90.00
#
_symmetry.space_group_name_H-M   'P 1'
#
loop_
_entity.id
_entity.type
_entity.pdbx_description
1 polymer ?
#
loop_
_entity_poly.entity_id
_entity_poly.type
_entity_poly.pdbx_seq_one_letter_code
_entity_poly.pdbx_strand_id
1 'polypeptide(L)'
;QPPSEHPHGLSDREFDSIFTTDKPVIFAYHGYPWLVHRLCYRRHGHDNFHVRGYKEEGTTTTPFDMTVMNDLDRFHLAGDAVDRIAKLHPVGAHFQQFLRNKLVEHKQYTREHGDDMPAVKNWKWPY
;
A
#
# COMPACT_ATOMS: atom_id res chain seq x y z
N GLN A 1 18.20 0.43 7.36
CA GLN A 1 19.57 0.90 7.05
C GLN A 1 20.55 -0.25 7.22
N PRO A 2 21.67 -0.28 6.47
CA PRO A 2 22.69 -1.33 6.57
C PRO A 2 23.43 -1.31 7.91
N PRO A 3 24.17 -2.39 8.27
CA PRO A 3 24.88 -2.47 9.55
C PRO A 3 25.91 -1.35 9.74
N SER A 4 26.44 -0.80 8.63
CA SER A 4 27.38 0.32 8.63
C SER A 4 26.79 1.65 9.08
N GLU A 5 25.46 1.81 9.00
CA GLU A 5 24.74 3.03 9.41
C GLU A 5 24.00 2.82 10.74
N HIS A 6 23.63 1.58 11.07
CA HIS A 6 22.96 1.25 12.32
C HIS A 6 23.37 -0.16 12.79
N PRO A 7 23.79 -0.35 14.05
CA PRO A 7 24.33 -1.62 14.54
C PRO A 7 23.33 -2.78 14.49
N HIS A 8 22.03 -2.48 14.45
CA HIS A 8 20.94 -3.47 14.29
C HIS A 8 20.34 -3.48 12.88
N GLY A 9 21.02 -2.89 11.90
CA GLY A 9 20.60 -2.91 10.51
C GLY A 9 20.74 -4.32 9.91
N LEU A 10 19.78 -4.73 9.09
CA LEU A 10 19.90 -5.98 8.32
C LEU A 10 21.12 -5.92 7.40
N SER A 11 21.85 -7.03 7.27
CA SER A 11 22.82 -7.18 6.18
C SER A 11 22.13 -7.09 4.82
N ASP A 12 22.88 -6.78 3.76
CA ASP A 12 22.28 -6.71 2.41
C ASP A 12 21.69 -8.06 1.99
N ARG A 13 22.36 -9.16 2.33
CA ARG A 13 21.86 -10.52 2.05
C ARG A 13 20.50 -10.80 2.72
N GLU A 14 20.31 -10.37 3.97
CA GLU A 14 19.04 -10.55 4.68
C GLU A 14 17.95 -9.62 4.14
N PHE A 15 18.31 -8.40 3.76
CA PHE A 15 17.37 -7.48 3.12
C PHE A 15 16.88 -8.05 1.77
N ASP A 16 17.82 -8.50 0.93
CA ASP A 16 17.54 -9.03 -0.41
C ASP A 16 16.71 -10.32 -0.36
N SER A 17 16.87 -11.16 0.67
CA SER A 17 16.06 -12.37 0.84
C SER A 17 14.60 -12.08 1.19
N ILE A 18 14.33 -10.95 1.85
CA ILE A 18 12.98 -10.52 2.23
C ILE A 18 12.31 -9.77 1.08
N PHE A 19 13.02 -8.79 0.51
CA PHE A 19 12.41 -7.83 -0.44
C PHE A 19 12.69 -8.14 -1.90
N THR A 20 13.57 -9.10 -2.18
CA THR A 20 14.06 -9.43 -3.53
C THR A 20 14.82 -8.28 -4.18
N THR A 21 15.56 -8.57 -5.24
CA THR A 21 16.32 -7.56 -5.98
C THR A 21 15.65 -7.16 -7.30
N ASP A 22 14.64 -7.92 -7.74
CA ASP A 22 14.11 -7.90 -9.10
C ASP A 22 12.58 -7.80 -9.18
N LYS A 23 11.84 -7.87 -8.07
CA LYS A 23 10.38 -7.80 -8.06
C LYS A 23 9.86 -6.51 -7.42
N PRO A 24 8.70 -5.99 -7.89
CA PRO A 24 8.04 -4.87 -7.25
C PRO A 24 7.70 -5.14 -5.78
N VAL A 25 7.89 -4.14 -4.92
CA VAL A 25 7.54 -4.17 -3.50
C VAL A 25 6.49 -3.10 -3.23
N ILE A 26 5.26 -3.52 -2.90
CA ILE A 26 4.23 -2.61 -2.39
C ILE A 26 4.42 -2.50 -0.87
N PHE A 27 4.79 -1.33 -0.40
CA PHE A 27 5.12 -1.12 1.02
C PHE A 27 4.11 -0.17 1.66
N ALA A 28 3.22 -0.69 2.49
CA ALA A 28 2.30 0.11 3.29
C ALA A 28 3.00 0.56 4.59
N TYR A 29 3.13 1.87 4.79
CA TYR A 29 3.84 2.47 5.92
C TYR A 29 2.93 3.42 6.71
N HIS A 30 3.05 3.42 8.04
CA HIS A 30 2.19 4.23 8.90
C HIS A 30 2.54 5.73 8.90
N GLY A 31 3.78 6.09 8.53
CA GLY A 31 4.25 7.47 8.47
C GLY A 31 4.45 7.94 7.03
N TYR A 32 5.29 8.96 6.85
CA TYR A 32 5.59 9.51 5.53
C TYR A 32 6.40 8.53 4.67
N PRO A 33 5.95 8.24 3.43
CA PRO A 33 6.64 7.33 2.50
C PRO A 33 8.12 7.66 2.27
N TRP A 34 8.45 8.96 2.30
CA TRP A 34 9.79 9.47 2.03
C TRP A 34 10.85 8.90 2.97
N LEU A 35 10.48 8.61 4.22
CA LEU A 35 11.40 8.00 5.18
C LEU A 35 11.85 6.62 4.71
N VAL A 36 10.94 5.78 4.23
CA VAL A 36 11.27 4.43 3.75
C VAL A 36 12.23 4.50 2.57
N HIS A 37 11.97 5.39 1.59
CA HIS A 37 12.89 5.61 0.47
C HIS A 37 14.28 6.05 0.95
N ARG A 38 14.35 6.99 1.89
CA ARG A 38 15.62 7.43 2.50
C ARG A 38 16.34 6.30 3.27
N LEU A 39 15.62 5.39 3.91
CA LEU A 39 16.23 4.28 4.65
C LEU A 39 16.74 3.16 3.73
N CYS A 40 16.15 3.04 2.53
CA CYS A 40 16.44 1.97 1.58
C CYS A 40 17.29 2.39 0.38
N TYR A 41 17.60 3.68 0.18
CA TYR A 41 18.26 4.17 -1.04
C TYR A 41 19.61 3.54 -1.42
N ARG A 42 20.29 2.85 -0.49
CA ARG A 42 21.54 2.09 -0.77
C ARG A 42 21.33 0.58 -0.90
N ARG A 43 20.10 0.09 -0.80
CA ARG A 43 19.78 -1.34 -0.86
C ARG A 43 19.58 -1.79 -2.29
N HIS A 44 19.91 -3.04 -2.61
CA HIS A 44 19.57 -3.59 -3.91
C HIS A 44 18.06 -3.63 -4.10
N GLY A 45 17.59 -3.38 -5.32
CA GLY A 45 16.16 -3.35 -5.63
C GLY A 45 15.39 -2.18 -5.01
N HIS A 46 16.04 -1.15 -4.45
CA HIS A 46 15.33 -0.01 -3.86
C HIS A 46 14.41 0.72 -4.86
N ASP A 47 14.74 0.69 -6.15
CA ASP A 47 13.91 1.25 -7.23
C ASP A 47 12.58 0.50 -7.40
N ASN A 48 12.50 -0.73 -6.90
CA ASN A 48 11.27 -1.54 -6.93
C ASN A 48 10.32 -1.21 -5.76
N PHE A 49 10.71 -0.34 -4.83
CA PHE A 49 9.87 0.03 -3.70
C PHE A 49 8.82 1.07 -4.11
N HIS A 50 7.56 0.71 -3.91
CA HIS A 50 6.41 1.58 -4.10
C HIS A 50 5.73 1.77 -2.76
N VAL A 51 6.14 2.84 -2.06
CA VAL A 51 5.74 3.08 -0.69
C VAL A 51 4.46 3.92 -0.66
N ARG A 52 3.45 3.42 0.03
CA ARG A 52 2.24 4.16 0.41
C ARG A 52 2.31 4.47 1.90
N GLY A 53 1.77 5.61 2.29
CA GLY A 53 1.77 6.05 3.68
C GLY A 53 1.07 7.37 3.83
N TYR A 54 1.22 7.99 5.00
CA TYR A 54 0.52 9.23 5.32
C TYR A 54 0.92 10.38 4.38
N LYS A 55 -0.09 11.10 3.88
CA LYS A 55 0.02 12.19 2.90
C LYS A 55 -0.49 13.54 3.41
N GLU A 56 -0.73 13.67 4.72
CA GLU A 56 -1.40 14.84 5.30
C GLU A 56 -2.88 14.99 4.93
N GLU A 57 -3.51 13.90 4.50
CA GLU A 57 -4.93 13.89 4.17
C GLU A 57 -5.72 13.26 5.31
N GLY A 58 -6.69 13.99 5.83
CA GLY A 58 -7.47 13.53 6.97
C GLY A 58 -8.48 14.57 7.47
N THR A 59 -9.57 14.08 8.04
CA THR A 59 -10.58 14.89 8.70
C THR A 59 -11.38 14.03 9.69
N THR A 60 -12.38 14.59 10.34
CA THR A 60 -13.34 13.79 11.12
C THR A 60 -14.13 12.89 10.16
N THR A 61 -13.73 11.63 10.04
CA THR A 61 -14.37 10.63 9.17
C THR A 61 -14.22 9.22 9.76
N THR A 62 -14.66 8.19 9.04
CA THR A 62 -14.59 6.79 9.46
C THR A 62 -13.16 6.22 9.37
N PRO A 63 -12.82 5.18 10.16
CA PRO A 63 -11.47 4.62 10.18
C PRO A 63 -10.94 4.17 8.81
N PHE A 64 -11.74 3.50 7.99
CA PHE A 64 -11.29 3.08 6.67
C PHE A 64 -11.20 4.26 5.69
N ASP A 65 -12.10 5.24 5.79
CA ASP A 65 -12.03 6.45 4.96
C ASP A 65 -10.75 7.25 5.19
N MET A 66 -10.24 7.32 6.43
CA MET A 66 -8.92 7.87 6.72
C MET A 66 -7.80 7.20 5.92
N THR A 67 -7.87 5.87 5.70
CA THR A 67 -6.90 5.15 4.88
C THR A 67 -7.10 5.40 3.39
N VAL A 68 -8.34 5.56 2.93
CA VAL A 68 -8.68 5.89 1.54
C VAL A 68 -8.15 7.26 1.15
N MET A 69 -8.30 8.26 2.04
CA MET A 69 -7.76 9.62 1.84
C MET A 69 -6.24 9.65 1.62
N ASN A 70 -5.52 8.65 2.13
CA ASN A 70 -4.06 8.54 2.00
C ASN A 70 -3.61 7.54 0.92
N ASP A 71 -4.53 6.99 0.12
CA ASP A 71 -4.30 5.87 -0.81
C ASP A 71 -3.63 4.65 -0.14
N LEU A 72 -3.89 4.44 1.16
CA LEU A 72 -3.30 3.37 1.96
C LEU A 72 -4.27 2.21 2.19
N ASP A 73 -5.51 2.34 1.70
CA ASP A 73 -6.52 1.30 1.84
C ASP A 73 -6.29 0.12 0.90
N ARG A 74 -6.99 -0.99 1.19
CA ARG A 74 -6.85 -2.25 0.48
C ARG A 74 -7.13 -2.16 -1.04
N PHE A 75 -7.98 -1.22 -1.48
CA PHE A 75 -8.33 -1.09 -2.89
C PHE A 75 -7.20 -0.41 -3.67
N HIS A 76 -6.64 0.68 -3.14
CA HIS A 76 -5.46 1.32 -3.75
C HIS A 76 -4.24 0.38 -3.74
N LEU A 77 -3.99 -0.32 -2.63
CA LEU A 77 -2.88 -1.29 -2.54
C LEU A 77 -3.04 -2.46 -3.53
N ALA A 78 -4.26 -2.97 -3.71
CA ALA A 78 -4.53 -4.01 -4.71
C ALA A 78 -4.34 -3.48 -6.14
N GLY A 79 -4.77 -2.25 -6.41
CA GLY A 79 -4.55 -1.59 -7.71
C GLY A 79 -3.06 -1.43 -8.01
N ASP A 80 -2.27 -0.99 -7.04
CA ASP A 80 -0.83 -0.85 -7.19
C ASP A 80 -0.13 -2.17 -7.52
N ALA A 81 -0.57 -3.27 -6.91
CA ALA A 81 -0.04 -4.60 -7.20
C ALA A 81 -0.37 -5.03 -8.64
N VAL A 82 -1.61 -4.84 -9.08
CA VAL A 82 -2.03 -5.23 -10.44
C VAL A 82 -1.29 -4.45 -11.52
N ASP A 83 -1.07 -3.15 -11.32
CA ASP A 83 -0.34 -2.33 -12.30
C ASP A 83 1.14 -2.69 -12.45
N ARG A 84 1.73 -3.37 -11.45
CA ARG A 84 3.17 -3.68 -11.43
C ARG A 84 3.49 -5.12 -11.75
N ILE A 85 2.52 -6.02 -11.66
CA ILE A 85 2.70 -7.42 -12.06
C ILE A 85 2.46 -7.51 -13.57
N ALA A 86 3.54 -7.57 -14.35
CA ALA A 86 3.48 -7.61 -15.82
C ALA A 86 2.54 -8.70 -16.38
N LYS A 87 2.47 -9.86 -15.72
CA LYS A 87 1.56 -10.95 -16.11
C LYS A 87 0.08 -10.59 -16.01
N LEU A 88 -0.28 -9.59 -15.22
CA LEU A 88 -1.66 -9.14 -15.05
C LEU A 88 -2.04 -8.01 -16.01
N HIS A 89 -1.08 -7.36 -16.69
CA HIS A 89 -1.36 -6.23 -17.59
C HIS A 89 -2.43 -6.54 -18.65
N PRO A 90 -2.47 -7.72 -19.31
CA PRO A 90 -3.48 -8.01 -20.33
C PRO A 90 -4.92 -8.07 -19.79
N VAL A 91 -5.10 -8.33 -18.49
CA VAL A 91 -6.41 -8.58 -17.86
C VAL A 91 -6.74 -7.59 -16.73
N GLY A 92 -5.77 -6.77 -16.33
CA GLY A 92 -5.85 -5.92 -15.15
C GLY A 92 -6.84 -4.77 -15.28
N ALA A 93 -7.16 -4.33 -16.50
CA ALA A 93 -8.03 -3.18 -16.75
C ALA A 93 -9.43 -3.33 -16.12
N HIS A 94 -10.04 -4.52 -16.24
CA HIS A 94 -11.35 -4.79 -15.64
C HIS A 94 -11.28 -4.78 -14.11
N PHE A 95 -10.21 -5.33 -13.53
CA PHE A 95 -10.02 -5.31 -12.08
C PHE A 95 -9.78 -3.90 -11.55
N GLN A 96 -8.99 -3.09 -12.27
CA GLN A 96 -8.81 -1.67 -11.94
C GLN A 96 -10.15 -0.91 -11.95
N GLN A 97 -11.01 -1.18 -12.94
CA GLN A 97 -12.34 -0.57 -12.97
C GLN A 97 -13.20 -1.02 -11.78
N PHE A 98 -13.13 -2.30 -11.41
CA PHE A 98 -13.82 -2.82 -10.23
C PHE A 98 -13.36 -2.08 -8.95
N LEU A 99 -12.06 -1.90 -8.75
CA LEU A 99 -11.51 -1.17 -7.60
C LEU A 99 -11.97 0.30 -7.57
N ARG A 100 -11.95 0.99 -8.72
CA ARG A 100 -12.48 2.36 -8.82
C ARG A 100 -13.96 2.43 -8.45
N ASN A 101 -14.76 1.48 -8.90
CA ASN A 101 -16.18 1.42 -8.55
C ASN A 101 -16.35 1.21 -7.03
N LYS A 102 -15.51 0.39 -6.39
CA LYS A 102 -15.53 0.19 -4.93
C LYS A 102 -15.18 1.45 -4.15
N LEU A 103 -14.25 2.26 -4.64
CA LEU A 103 -13.91 3.56 -4.02
C LEU A 103 -15.07 4.57 -4.16
N VAL A 104 -15.79 4.56 -5.28
CA VAL A 104 -17.00 5.37 -5.46
C VAL A 104 -18.11 4.95 -4.50
N GLU A 105 -18.36 3.63 -4.40
CA GLU A 105 -19.34 3.04 -3.48
C GLU A 105 -18.99 3.40 -2.02
N HIS A 106 -17.72 3.25 -1.63
CA HIS A 106 -17.22 3.64 -0.31
C HIS A 106 -17.56 5.10 0.02
N LYS A 107 -17.20 6.02 -0.89
CA LYS A 107 -17.44 7.45 -0.69
C LYS A 107 -18.91 7.80 -0.56
N GLN A 108 -19.79 7.12 -1.28
CA GLN A 108 -21.24 7.30 -1.16
C GLN A 108 -21.73 6.78 0.19
N TYR A 109 -21.31 5.57 0.56
CA TYR A 109 -21.73 4.89 1.77
C TYR A 109 -21.35 5.68 3.04
N THR A 110 -20.09 6.12 3.15
CA THR A 110 -19.63 6.87 4.34
C THR A 110 -20.36 8.18 4.54
N ARG A 111 -20.70 8.87 3.45
CA ARG A 111 -21.45 10.15 3.49
C ARG A 111 -22.92 9.96 3.85
N GLU A 112 -23.53 8.88 3.40
CA GLU A 112 -24.94 8.58 3.65
C GLU A 112 -25.15 8.00 5.05
N HIS A 113 -24.25 7.13 5.52
CA HIS A 113 -24.45 6.31 6.72
C HIS A 113 -23.57 6.74 7.91
N GLY A 114 -22.48 7.48 7.68
CA GLY A 114 -21.53 7.85 8.74
C GLY A 114 -20.75 6.65 9.34
N ASP A 115 -20.70 5.52 8.65
CA ASP A 115 -19.97 4.30 9.06
C ASP A 115 -19.25 3.70 7.83
N ASP A 116 -18.31 2.81 8.07
CA ASP A 116 -17.62 2.09 7.00
C ASP A 116 -18.52 1.03 6.36
N MET A 117 -18.30 0.75 5.07
CA MET A 117 -19.06 -0.27 4.34
C MET A 117 -19.06 -1.62 5.08
N PRO A 118 -20.17 -2.39 5.11
CA PRO A 118 -20.22 -3.68 5.77
C PRO A 118 -19.17 -4.67 5.23
N ALA A 119 -18.89 -4.61 3.92
CA ALA A 119 -17.84 -5.41 3.30
C ALA A 119 -16.42 -5.09 3.81
N VAL A 120 -16.20 -3.86 4.29
CA VAL A 120 -14.94 -3.44 4.90
C VAL A 120 -14.89 -3.88 6.36
N LYS A 121 -15.93 -3.54 7.12
CA LYS A 121 -16.04 -3.73 8.57
C LYS A 121 -16.12 -5.19 9.00
N ASN A 122 -16.83 -6.01 8.20
CA ASN A 122 -17.06 -7.41 8.50
C ASN A 122 -16.05 -8.34 7.80
N TRP A 123 -15.06 -7.79 7.10
CA TRP A 123 -14.02 -8.60 6.47
C TRP A 123 -13.20 -9.33 7.53
N LYS A 124 -12.90 -10.60 7.26
CA LYS A 124 -12.06 -11.44 8.12
C LYS A 124 -11.03 -12.15 7.26
N TRP A 125 -9.85 -12.35 7.85
CA TRP A 125 -8.89 -13.29 7.31
C TRP A 125 -9.45 -14.71 7.45
N PRO A 126 -9.57 -15.51 6.37
CA PRO A 126 -10.33 -16.76 6.39
C PRO A 126 -9.51 -17.98 6.84
N TYR A 127 -8.28 -17.79 7.32
CA TYR A 127 -7.37 -18.86 7.76
C TYR A 127 -7.03 -18.73 9.24
#